data_AF-A0AAD6JYS3-F1
#
_entry.id   AF-A0AAD6JYS3-F1
#
_cell.length_a   1.000
_cell.length_b   1.000
_cell.length_c   1.000
_cell.angle_alpha   90.00
_cell.angle_beta   90.00
_cell.angle_gamma   90.00
#
_symmetry.space_group_name_H-M   'P 1'
#
loop_
_entity.id
_entity.type
_entity.pdbx_description
1 polymer ?
#
loop_
_entity_poly.entity_id
_entity_poly.type
_entity_poly.pdbx_seq_one_letter_code
_entity_poly.pdbx_strand_id
1 'polypeptide(L)'
;MAVSAPSFVSLTSLNSIFSSSLSPVKFNNHCLMKGKQSSNGRVVINCTSEMGPTSDPINLRQPQMSSVAPFGVTMNGQSYRWQRVLLKVSGEALAGDQMQNIDPKVTMAIAREVATVTRLGIEVAIVVGGGNIFRGSSWAGCSGLDRSSADYIGMLATVMNAIFLQATMESIGIPTRVQTAFRMSEVAEPYIRRRAVRHLEKGRVVIFAAGTGNPFFTTDTAAALRCAEINAQVVLKATNVDGVYDDDPRSNPNARLLEDLTYQEVTSKDLSVMDMTAITLCQENNIPVVVFNLSKPGNIAKAIKGEKVGTLIGGTCNSTVART
;
A
#
# COMPACT_ATOMS: atom_id res chain seq x y z
N MET A 1 -69.55 21.09 15.48
CA MET A 1 -68.63 21.09 16.64
C MET A 1 -67.21 21.04 16.08
N ALA A 2 -66.62 22.19 15.70
CA ALA A 2 -65.61 22.94 16.48
C ALA A 2 -64.39 22.06 16.85
N VAL A 3 -63.37 21.91 15.98
CA VAL A 3 -62.12 22.70 15.81
C VAL A 3 -61.21 22.73 17.07
N SER A 4 -60.00 22.16 16.99
CA SER A 4 -58.74 22.90 17.26
C SER A 4 -57.46 22.04 17.06
N ALA A 5 -56.55 22.61 16.27
CA ALA A 5 -55.09 22.61 16.42
C ALA A 5 -54.65 24.08 16.15
N PRO A 6 -53.40 24.52 16.38
CA PRO A 6 -52.28 24.02 17.18
C PRO A 6 -51.73 25.11 18.15
N SER A 7 -50.73 24.79 18.98
CA SER A 7 -49.94 25.80 19.71
C SER A 7 -48.50 25.88 19.17
N PHE A 8 -48.19 27.04 18.61
CA PHE A 8 -46.87 27.52 18.20
C PHE A 8 -45.95 27.70 19.42
N VAL A 9 -44.69 27.32 19.30
CA VAL A 9 -43.60 27.76 20.19
C VAL A 9 -42.81 28.86 19.48
N SER A 10 -42.69 29.99 20.16
CA SER A 10 -42.12 31.25 19.71
C SER A 10 -40.59 31.20 19.60
N LEU A 11 -40.05 31.61 18.45
CA LEU A 11 -38.68 32.09 18.30
C LEU A 11 -38.61 33.54 18.83
N THR A 12 -37.87 33.80 19.90
CA THR A 12 -37.05 35.02 20.07
C THR A 12 -36.17 34.94 21.31
N SER A 13 -34.96 35.50 21.15
CA SER A 13 -33.99 35.95 22.16
C SER A 13 -33.24 34.89 22.98
N LEU A 14 -31.99 34.62 22.62
CA LEU A 14 -30.85 35.29 23.28
C LEU A 14 -29.54 35.01 22.51
N ASN A 15 -29.09 36.05 21.80
CA ASN A 15 -27.70 36.25 21.42
C ASN A 15 -26.86 36.37 22.70
N SER A 16 -25.98 35.41 22.95
CA SER A 16 -24.70 35.62 23.61
C SER A 16 -23.98 34.27 23.71
N ILE A 17 -22.78 34.21 23.15
CA ILE A 17 -21.66 33.27 23.33
C ILE A 17 -21.07 32.96 21.95
N PHE A 18 -20.47 33.99 21.34
CA PHE A 18 -19.38 33.85 20.37
C PHE A 18 -18.50 35.08 20.55
N SER A 19 -17.63 35.02 21.56
CA SER A 19 -16.53 35.98 21.72
C SER A 19 -15.39 35.33 22.50
N SER A 20 -14.45 34.71 21.80
CA SER A 20 -13.07 34.67 22.25
C SER A 20 -12.10 34.34 21.10
N SER A 21 -11.28 35.36 20.82
CA SER A 21 -9.93 35.31 20.26
C SER A 21 -9.72 34.73 18.85
N LEU A 22 -10.04 35.53 17.83
CA LEU A 22 -9.24 35.61 16.61
C LEU A 22 -8.07 36.57 16.87
N SER A 23 -6.87 36.04 17.03
CA SER A 23 -5.62 36.81 17.01
C SER A 23 -5.22 37.11 15.56
N PRO A 24 -4.89 38.36 15.19
CA PRO A 24 -4.47 38.68 13.84
C PRO A 24 -3.02 38.26 13.62
N VAL A 25 -2.80 37.40 12.63
CA VAL A 25 -1.46 37.06 12.11
C VAL A 25 -0.89 38.32 11.44
N LYS A 26 0.17 38.89 12.04
CA LYS A 26 0.96 39.98 11.43
C LYS A 26 1.80 39.41 10.29
N PHE A 27 1.48 39.79 9.05
CA PHE A 27 2.38 39.69 7.91
C PHE A 27 3.41 40.83 8.00
N ASN A 28 4.69 40.48 8.20
CA ASN A 28 5.79 41.42 7.95
C ASN A 28 6.28 41.22 6.51
N ASN A 29 5.87 42.11 5.63
CA ASN A 29 6.54 42.38 4.35
C ASN A 29 7.56 43.51 4.59
N HIS A 30 8.83 43.24 4.31
CA HIS A 30 9.76 44.19 3.65
C HIS A 30 11.16 43.55 3.53
N CYS A 31 11.60 43.28 2.30
CA CYS A 31 12.77 43.96 1.74
C CYS A 31 12.80 43.77 0.21
N LEU A 32 12.88 44.91 -0.48
CA LEU A 32 12.88 45.10 -1.92
C LEU A 32 14.29 45.60 -2.31
N MET A 33 14.69 45.32 -3.56
CA MET A 33 15.81 45.89 -4.33
C MET A 33 17.20 45.27 -4.03
N LYS A 34 18.03 44.90 -5.01
CA LYS A 34 18.36 45.54 -6.30
C LYS A 34 18.98 44.50 -7.26
N GLY A 35 18.70 44.63 -8.55
CA GLY A 35 19.36 43.87 -9.60
C GLY A 35 20.76 44.37 -9.95
N LYS A 36 21.51 43.53 -10.66
CA LYS A 36 22.52 43.92 -11.65
C LYS A 36 22.67 42.82 -12.70
N GLN A 37 22.41 43.19 -13.95
CA GLN A 37 22.87 42.48 -15.14
C GLN A 37 24.39 42.63 -15.26
N SER A 38 25.08 41.59 -15.74
CA SER A 38 26.33 41.75 -16.49
C SER A 38 26.56 40.58 -17.45
N SER A 39 26.37 40.86 -18.72
CA SER A 39 27.21 40.53 -19.89
C SER A 39 27.95 39.17 -19.99
N ASN A 40 27.57 38.43 -21.03
CA ASN A 40 28.41 37.83 -22.08
C ASN A 40 29.82 37.31 -21.73
N GLY A 41 30.01 36.00 -21.90
CA GLY A 41 31.32 35.36 -22.03
C GLY A 41 31.20 33.96 -22.62
N ARG A 42 31.16 33.88 -23.95
CA ARG A 42 31.15 32.64 -24.75
C ARG A 42 32.55 32.05 -24.74
N VAL A 43 32.77 30.88 -24.13
CA VAL A 43 34.02 30.14 -24.28
C VAL A 43 33.77 28.94 -25.20
N VAL A 44 34.31 29.06 -26.40
CA VAL A 44 34.45 27.99 -27.39
C VAL A 44 35.82 27.36 -27.15
N ILE A 45 35.89 26.04 -26.95
CA ILE A 45 37.16 25.30 -27.04
C ILE A 45 37.02 24.32 -28.19
N ASN A 46 37.85 24.54 -29.20
CA ASN A 46 37.95 23.77 -30.43
C ASN A 46 39.05 22.71 -30.29
N CYS A 47 38.86 21.56 -30.91
CA CYS A 47 39.80 20.44 -30.95
C CYS A 47 41.05 20.72 -31.79
N THR A 48 42.19 20.14 -31.39
CA THR A 48 43.30 19.82 -32.31
C THR A 48 43.90 18.45 -31.96
N SER A 49 44.10 17.68 -33.01
CA SER A 49 44.67 16.32 -33.06
C SER A 49 46.20 16.33 -33.06
N GLU A 50 46.82 15.45 -32.29
CA GLU A 50 48.20 15.00 -32.54
C GLU A 50 48.29 13.47 -32.46
N MET A 51 48.87 12.89 -33.49
CA MET A 51 49.21 11.48 -33.65
C MET A 51 50.64 11.26 -33.14
N GLY A 52 50.85 10.26 -32.30
CA GLY A 52 52.17 9.75 -31.91
C GLY A 52 52.08 8.24 -31.63
N PRO A 53 53.03 7.41 -32.12
CA PRO A 53 52.87 5.95 -32.11
C PRO A 53 53.57 5.31 -30.92
N THR A 54 52.88 4.44 -30.19
CA THR A 54 53.54 3.43 -29.33
C THR A 54 52.71 2.16 -29.32
N SER A 55 53.30 1.12 -29.89
CA SER A 55 52.88 -0.27 -29.84
C SER A 55 52.97 -0.84 -28.42
N ASP A 56 51.90 -1.46 -27.94
CA ASP A 56 51.97 -2.56 -26.96
C ASP A 56 50.68 -3.40 -27.00
N PRO A 57 50.77 -4.71 -26.70
CA PRO A 57 49.80 -5.70 -27.16
C PRO A 57 48.48 -5.70 -26.38
N ILE A 58 47.40 -6.00 -27.10
CA ILE A 58 46.04 -6.19 -26.60
C ILE A 58 46.04 -7.33 -25.56
N ASN A 59 45.96 -6.96 -24.29
CA ASN A 59 45.65 -7.88 -23.20
C ASN A 59 44.13 -7.82 -22.98
N LEU A 60 43.40 -8.83 -23.46
CA LEU A 60 41.97 -9.02 -23.19
C LEU A 60 41.77 -9.31 -21.71
N ARG A 61 41.77 -8.28 -20.87
CA ARG A 61 41.22 -8.36 -19.51
C ARG A 61 39.70 -8.35 -19.62
N GLN A 62 39.10 -9.50 -19.34
CA GLN A 62 37.68 -9.60 -19.02
C GLN A 62 37.33 -8.54 -17.95
N PRO A 63 36.24 -7.77 -18.12
CA PRO A 63 35.80 -6.90 -17.05
C PRO A 63 35.21 -7.78 -15.94
N GLN A 64 35.95 -7.96 -14.84
CA GLN A 64 35.37 -8.36 -13.58
C GLN A 64 34.37 -7.28 -13.18
N MET A 65 33.08 -7.56 -13.36
CA MET A 65 32.00 -6.75 -12.81
C MET A 65 32.10 -6.81 -11.29
N SER A 66 32.63 -5.74 -10.70
CA SER A 66 32.52 -5.48 -9.27
C SER A 66 31.04 -5.27 -8.94
N SER A 67 30.44 -6.29 -8.34
CA SER A 67 29.08 -6.27 -7.81
C SER A 67 29.02 -5.36 -6.59
N VAL A 68 28.71 -4.08 -6.79
CA VAL A 68 28.28 -3.23 -5.68
C VAL A 68 26.94 -2.61 -6.04
N ALA A 69 25.88 -3.29 -5.62
CA ALA A 69 24.54 -2.72 -5.62
C ALA A 69 24.51 -1.55 -4.60
N PRO A 70 23.86 -0.41 -4.92
CA PRO A 70 23.84 0.75 -4.06
C PRO A 70 22.74 0.57 -3.00
N PHE A 71 23.02 -0.29 -2.03
CA PHE A 71 22.45 -0.49 -0.70
C PHE A 71 22.99 -1.86 -0.30
N GLY A 72 23.68 -1.98 0.84
CA GLY A 72 24.36 -3.20 1.27
C GLY A 72 23.42 -4.38 1.52
N VAL A 73 22.93 -4.99 0.45
CA VAL A 73 22.17 -6.24 0.45
C VAL A 73 23.20 -7.35 0.42
N THR A 74 23.52 -7.89 1.59
CA THR A 74 24.23 -9.16 1.68
C THR A 74 23.27 -10.23 1.19
N MET A 75 23.50 -10.76 -0.02
CA MET A 75 22.78 -11.92 -0.52
C MET A 75 23.19 -13.14 0.31
N ASN A 76 22.54 -13.33 1.46
CA ASN A 76 22.60 -14.61 2.15
C ASN A 76 21.92 -15.64 1.25
N GLY A 77 22.58 -16.77 0.99
CA GLY A 77 22.08 -17.87 0.15
C GLY A 77 20.86 -18.62 0.71
N GLN A 78 19.97 -17.95 1.45
CA GLN A 78 18.70 -18.50 1.87
C GLN A 78 17.64 -18.25 0.79
N SER A 79 17.08 -19.34 0.27
CA SER A 79 15.94 -19.29 -0.64
C SER A 79 14.66 -19.13 0.17
N TYR A 80 14.06 -17.94 0.15
CA TYR A 80 12.72 -17.71 0.69
C TYR A 80 11.66 -18.27 -0.25
N ARG A 81 10.52 -18.70 0.33
CA ARG A 81 9.39 -19.21 -0.46
C ARG A 81 8.90 -18.18 -1.47
N TRP A 82 8.95 -16.90 -1.10
CA TRP A 82 8.57 -15.76 -1.93
C TRP A 82 9.77 -14.83 -2.15
N GLN A 83 9.95 -14.41 -3.39
CA GLN A 83 10.89 -13.39 -3.84
C GLN A 83 10.19 -12.05 -4.05
N ARG A 84 8.93 -12.06 -4.50
CA ARG A 84 8.09 -10.86 -4.67
C ARG A 84 6.72 -11.09 -4.07
N VAL A 85 6.28 -10.20 -3.20
CA VAL A 85 5.01 -10.31 -2.47
C VAL A 85 4.18 -9.04 -2.62
N LEU A 86 2.85 -9.18 -2.53
CA LEU A 86 1.95 -8.05 -2.34
C LEU A 86 1.28 -8.14 -0.97
N LEU A 87 1.60 -7.21 -0.08
CA LEU A 87 0.97 -7.06 1.23
C LEU A 87 -0.25 -6.14 1.11
N LYS A 88 -1.45 -6.68 1.34
CA LYS A 88 -2.66 -5.88 1.45
C LYS A 88 -2.96 -5.59 2.92
N VAL A 89 -3.01 -4.31 3.27
CA VAL A 89 -3.38 -3.82 4.60
C VAL A 89 -4.76 -3.15 4.49
N SER A 90 -5.72 -3.54 5.34
CA SER A 90 -7.02 -2.84 5.39
C SER A 90 -6.87 -1.42 5.95
N GLY A 91 -7.79 -0.52 5.61
CA GLY A 91 -7.75 0.82 6.21
C GLY A 91 -8.00 0.75 7.70
N GLU A 92 -8.96 -0.08 8.10
CA GLU A 92 -9.32 -0.39 9.48
C GLU A 92 -8.15 -0.82 10.34
N ALA A 93 -7.25 -1.63 9.77
CA ALA A 93 -6.04 -2.05 10.46
C ALA A 93 -5.18 -0.85 10.87
N LEU A 94 -5.12 0.19 10.03
CA LEU A 94 -4.32 1.38 10.29
C LEU A 94 -4.89 2.29 11.36
N ALA A 95 -6.18 2.22 11.68
CA ALA A 95 -6.80 3.04 12.73
C ALA A 95 -6.37 2.63 14.15
N GLY A 96 -5.97 1.36 14.34
CA GLY A 96 -5.68 0.82 15.66
C GLY A 96 -6.89 0.90 16.61
N ASP A 97 -6.61 1.08 17.89
CA ASP A 97 -7.65 1.15 18.95
C ASP A 97 -8.06 2.60 19.28
N GLN A 98 -7.55 3.60 18.55
CA GLN A 98 -7.75 5.00 18.87
C GLN A 98 -8.90 5.64 18.08
N MET A 99 -9.45 6.76 18.59
CA MET A 99 -10.42 7.59 17.87
C MET A 99 -9.83 8.33 16.65
N GLN A 100 -8.54 8.17 16.37
CA GLN A 100 -7.89 8.79 15.22
C GLN A 100 -8.06 7.91 13.99
N ASN A 101 -8.12 8.52 12.80
CA ASN A 101 -8.26 7.76 11.56
C ASN A 101 -7.01 6.91 11.26
N ILE A 102 -5.81 7.30 11.71
CA ILE A 102 -4.57 6.54 11.51
C ILE A 102 -3.79 6.53 12.82
N ASP A 103 -3.44 5.35 13.32
CA ASP A 103 -2.54 5.16 14.46
C ASP A 103 -1.07 5.11 13.99
N PRO A 104 -0.23 6.09 14.38
CA PRO A 104 1.19 6.09 14.07
C PRO A 104 1.94 4.85 14.58
N LYS A 105 1.47 4.23 15.68
CA LYS A 105 2.10 3.03 16.24
C LYS A 105 1.92 1.82 15.31
N VAL A 106 0.73 1.68 14.72
CA VAL A 106 0.45 0.56 13.80
C VAL A 106 1.25 0.73 12.50
N THR A 107 1.23 1.92 11.90
CA THR A 107 2.03 2.18 10.69
C THR A 107 3.53 1.99 10.94
N MET A 108 4.03 2.40 12.11
CA MET A 108 5.42 2.17 12.53
C MET A 108 5.73 0.68 12.74
N ALA A 109 4.79 -0.10 13.32
CA ALA A 109 4.94 -1.54 13.47
C ALA A 109 5.04 -2.24 12.09
N ILE A 110 4.14 -1.91 11.17
CA ILE A 110 4.17 -2.40 9.78
C ILE A 110 5.50 -2.02 9.13
N ALA A 111 5.92 -0.76 9.21
CA ALA A 111 7.16 -0.28 8.63
C ALA A 111 8.38 -1.05 9.17
N ARG A 112 8.45 -1.29 10.47
CA ARG A 112 9.52 -2.09 11.09
C ARG A 112 9.53 -3.53 10.61
N GLU A 113 8.37 -4.19 10.55
CA GLU A 113 8.31 -5.57 10.05
C GLU A 113 8.72 -5.67 8.58
N VAL A 114 8.25 -4.74 7.73
CA VAL A 114 8.69 -4.66 6.33
C VAL A 114 10.20 -4.38 6.24
N ALA A 115 10.76 -3.51 7.09
CA ALA A 115 12.20 -3.25 7.12
C ALA A 115 13.03 -4.50 7.39
N THR A 116 12.54 -5.43 8.22
CA THR A 116 13.26 -6.66 8.55
C THR A 116 13.40 -7.59 7.35
N VAL A 117 12.44 -7.55 6.41
CA VAL A 117 12.40 -8.46 5.25
C VAL A 117 12.94 -7.84 3.97
N THR A 118 12.83 -6.52 3.77
CA THR A 118 13.43 -5.86 2.59
C THR A 118 14.95 -5.99 2.58
N ARG A 119 15.58 -6.06 3.76
CA ARG A 119 17.02 -6.32 3.92
C ARG A 119 17.44 -7.73 3.46
N LEU A 120 16.49 -8.64 3.34
CA LEU A 120 16.71 -10.03 2.90
C LEU A 120 16.64 -10.16 1.36
N GLY A 121 16.40 -9.07 0.64
CA GLY A 121 16.27 -9.06 -0.82
C GLY A 121 14.87 -9.39 -1.33
N ILE A 122 13.88 -9.59 -0.45
CA ILE A 122 12.48 -9.82 -0.84
C ILE A 122 11.86 -8.50 -1.31
N GLU A 123 11.26 -8.53 -2.49
CA GLU A 123 10.58 -7.38 -3.10
C GLU A 123 9.16 -7.25 -2.54
N VAL A 124 8.86 -6.11 -1.91
CA VAL A 124 7.59 -5.89 -1.23
C VAL A 124 6.80 -4.79 -1.92
N ALA A 125 5.61 -5.14 -2.42
CA ALA A 125 4.58 -4.19 -2.79
C ALA A 125 3.48 -4.14 -1.72
N ILE A 126 2.83 -3.00 -1.57
CA ILE A 126 1.77 -2.79 -0.57
C ILE A 126 0.53 -2.20 -1.25
N VAL A 127 -0.64 -2.72 -0.91
CA VAL A 127 -1.94 -2.09 -1.21
C VAL A 127 -2.60 -1.72 0.11
N VAL A 128 -3.10 -0.49 0.21
CA VAL A 128 -3.67 0.02 1.45
C VAL A 128 -5.15 0.35 1.23
N GLY A 129 -6.01 -0.10 2.15
CA GLY A 129 -7.44 0.25 2.17
C GLY A 129 -7.70 1.66 2.72
N GLY A 130 -8.92 2.16 2.58
CA GLY A 130 -9.30 3.52 2.98
C GLY A 130 -10.43 3.60 4.03
N GLY A 131 -10.90 2.45 4.52
CA GLY A 131 -12.09 2.35 5.37
C GLY A 131 -11.97 2.98 6.77
N ASN A 132 -10.76 3.35 7.20
CA ASN A 132 -10.51 4.13 8.40
C ASN A 132 -10.80 5.63 8.25
N ILE A 133 -10.77 6.16 7.03
CA ILE A 133 -11.08 7.58 6.75
C ILE A 133 -12.48 7.69 6.15
N PHE A 134 -12.83 6.79 5.21
CA PHE A 134 -14.11 6.83 4.54
C PHE A 134 -14.61 5.43 4.18
N ARG A 135 -15.84 5.11 4.60
CA ARG A 135 -16.56 3.88 4.22
C ARG A 135 -17.77 4.21 3.36
N GLY A 136 -17.63 4.06 2.04
CA GLY A 136 -18.70 4.39 1.10
C GLY A 136 -20.01 3.65 1.33
N SER A 137 -19.98 2.43 1.87
CA SER A 137 -21.19 1.66 2.21
C SER A 137 -22.04 2.31 3.31
N SER A 138 -21.45 3.10 4.21
CA SER A 138 -22.18 3.80 5.27
C SER A 138 -22.90 5.07 4.79
N TRP A 139 -22.56 5.54 3.59
CA TRP A 139 -23.08 6.80 3.03
C TRP A 139 -23.90 6.59 1.75
N ALA A 140 -23.94 5.36 1.22
CA ALA A 140 -24.75 5.03 0.06
C ALA A 140 -26.24 5.25 0.38
N GLY A 141 -26.86 6.23 -0.28
CA GLY A 141 -28.25 6.63 -0.04
C GLY A 141 -28.43 7.78 0.94
N CYS A 142 -27.36 8.27 1.59
CA CYS A 142 -27.39 9.52 2.34
C CYS A 142 -27.13 10.71 1.39
N SER A 143 -28.08 11.65 1.34
CA SER A 143 -27.97 12.99 0.71
C SER A 143 -27.17 13.05 -0.61
N GLY A 144 -27.76 12.61 -1.74
CA GLY A 144 -27.25 12.93 -3.08
C GLY A 144 -25.89 12.34 -3.48
N LEU A 145 -25.23 11.57 -2.60
CA LEU A 145 -23.97 10.90 -2.90
C LEU A 145 -24.25 9.59 -3.63
N ASP A 146 -23.97 9.54 -4.93
CA ASP A 146 -24.04 8.31 -5.70
C ASP A 146 -22.89 7.36 -5.36
N ARG A 147 -23.07 6.07 -5.70
CA ARG A 147 -22.07 5.04 -5.40
C ARG A 147 -20.69 5.36 -5.99
N SER A 148 -20.64 5.92 -7.19
CA SER A 148 -19.39 6.19 -7.90
C SER A 148 -18.59 7.28 -7.19
N SER A 149 -19.26 8.39 -6.82
CA SER A 149 -18.66 9.45 -6.01
C SER A 149 -18.16 8.94 -4.66
N ALA A 150 -18.92 8.07 -3.98
CA ALA A 150 -18.49 7.46 -2.73
C ALA A 150 -17.22 6.61 -2.90
N ASP A 151 -17.14 5.80 -3.97
CA ASP A 151 -15.95 5.01 -4.26
C ASP A 151 -14.73 5.89 -4.61
N TYR A 152 -14.93 7.02 -5.31
CA TYR A 152 -13.85 8.01 -5.52
C TYR A 152 -13.32 8.59 -4.22
N ILE A 153 -14.19 8.98 -3.28
CA ILE A 153 -13.76 9.45 -1.96
C ILE A 153 -12.98 8.35 -1.21
N GLY A 154 -13.47 7.10 -1.26
CA GLY A 154 -12.76 5.95 -0.70
C GLY A 154 -11.38 5.73 -1.34
N MET A 155 -11.26 5.89 -2.65
CA MET A 155 -9.98 5.81 -3.36
C MET A 155 -9.03 6.93 -2.93
N LEU A 156 -9.52 8.17 -2.71
CA LEU A 156 -8.70 9.25 -2.17
C LEU A 156 -8.23 8.97 -0.73
N ALA A 157 -9.07 8.36 0.10
CA ALA A 157 -8.67 7.91 1.44
C ALA A 157 -7.50 6.91 1.39
N THR A 158 -7.46 6.01 0.40
CA THR A 158 -6.29 5.12 0.22
C THR A 158 -5.01 5.89 -0.11
N VAL A 159 -5.11 7.01 -0.84
CA VAL A 159 -3.95 7.88 -1.15
C VAL A 159 -3.44 8.55 0.12
N MET A 160 -4.33 9.04 0.98
CA MET A 160 -3.95 9.61 2.28
C MET A 160 -3.19 8.61 3.14
N ASN A 161 -3.70 7.37 3.25
CA ASN A 161 -3.02 6.31 4.00
C ASN A 161 -1.66 5.94 3.38
N ALA A 162 -1.56 5.91 2.05
CA ALA A 162 -0.32 5.59 1.36
C ALA A 162 0.77 6.64 1.60
N ILE A 163 0.42 7.93 1.58
CA ILE A 163 1.35 9.03 1.91
C ILE A 163 1.83 8.91 3.35
N PHE A 164 0.92 8.64 4.28
CA PHE A 164 1.29 8.46 5.68
C PHE A 164 2.25 7.28 5.87
N LEU A 165 1.93 6.13 5.27
CA LEU A 165 2.78 4.94 5.34
C LEU A 165 4.14 5.16 4.67
N GLN A 166 4.18 5.88 3.54
CA GLN A 166 5.42 6.28 2.87
C GLN A 166 6.31 7.09 3.81
N ALA A 167 5.78 8.16 4.41
CA ALA A 167 6.52 9.01 5.34
C ALA A 167 7.04 8.21 6.55
N THR A 168 6.22 7.32 7.12
CA THR A 168 6.62 6.45 8.23
C THR A 168 7.77 5.52 7.85
N MET A 169 7.69 4.88 6.68
CA MET A 169 8.74 3.99 6.18
C MET A 169 10.04 4.74 5.86
N GLU A 170 9.95 5.91 5.23
CA GLU A 170 11.11 6.76 4.93
C GLU A 170 11.78 7.30 6.20
N SER A 171 11.01 7.58 7.25
CA SER A 171 11.54 8.03 8.56
C SER A 171 12.49 7.01 9.22
N ILE A 172 12.38 5.73 8.85
CA ILE A 172 13.26 4.65 9.32
C ILE A 172 14.19 4.12 8.23
N GLY A 173 14.33 4.86 7.13
CA GLY A 173 15.33 4.60 6.08
C GLY A 173 14.93 3.56 5.04
N ILE A 174 13.64 3.24 4.88
CA ILE A 174 13.16 2.37 3.81
C ILE A 174 12.86 3.22 2.57
N PRO A 175 13.57 3.02 1.44
CA PRO A 175 13.24 3.71 0.20
C PRO A 175 11.88 3.24 -0.30
N THR A 176 10.94 4.18 -0.48
CA THR A 176 9.56 3.87 -0.89
C THR A 176 9.15 4.68 -2.12
N ARG A 177 8.09 4.23 -2.79
CA ARG A 177 7.42 4.95 -3.87
C ARG A 177 5.92 4.71 -3.81
N VAL A 178 5.14 5.77 -3.70
CA VAL A 178 3.68 5.69 -3.88
C VAL A 178 3.34 5.81 -5.36
N GLN A 179 2.50 4.89 -5.84
CA GLN A 179 1.92 4.92 -7.17
C GLN A 179 0.39 4.89 -7.12
N THR A 180 -0.24 5.85 -7.77
CA THR A 180 -1.70 6.01 -7.75
C THR A 180 -2.33 5.59 -9.07
N ALA A 181 -3.50 4.95 -9.01
CA ALA A 181 -4.30 4.65 -10.20
C ALA A 181 -4.77 5.93 -10.92
N PHE A 182 -5.05 6.99 -10.17
CA PHE A 182 -5.27 8.33 -10.71
C PHE A 182 -3.96 9.08 -10.93
N ARG A 183 -3.92 9.97 -11.92
CA ARG A 183 -2.78 10.86 -12.07
C ARG A 183 -2.88 12.02 -11.07
N MET A 184 -1.91 12.09 -10.15
CA MET A 184 -1.80 13.13 -9.11
C MET A 184 -0.37 13.68 -9.09
N SER A 185 0.00 14.42 -10.13
CA SER A 185 1.41 14.69 -10.51
C SER A 185 2.26 15.29 -9.38
N GLU A 186 1.68 16.13 -8.53
CA GLU A 186 2.35 16.82 -7.43
C GLU A 186 2.46 15.96 -6.15
N VAL A 187 1.65 14.91 -6.04
CA VAL A 187 1.48 14.12 -4.81
C VAL A 187 2.14 12.74 -4.92
N ALA A 188 1.92 12.04 -6.03
CA ALA A 188 2.38 10.67 -6.21
C ALA A 188 2.64 10.34 -7.69
N GLU A 189 3.47 9.32 -7.93
CA GLU A 189 3.70 8.85 -9.30
C GLU A 189 2.41 8.21 -9.85
N PRO A 190 2.05 8.41 -11.12
CA PRO A 190 1.02 7.59 -11.74
C PRO A 190 1.49 6.13 -11.83
N TYR A 191 0.58 5.18 -11.63
CA TYR A 191 0.88 3.77 -11.79
C TYR A 191 1.31 3.47 -13.22
N ILE A 192 2.52 2.93 -13.35
CA ILE A 192 3.04 2.39 -14.61
C ILE A 192 3.72 1.06 -14.26
N ARG A 193 3.12 -0.05 -14.70
CA ARG A 193 3.59 -1.43 -14.41
C ARG A 193 5.11 -1.59 -14.49
N ARG A 194 5.71 -1.20 -15.62
CA ARG A 194 7.17 -1.30 -15.84
C ARG A 194 7.98 -0.49 -14.83
N ARG A 195 7.48 0.67 -14.40
CA ARG A 195 8.13 1.50 -13.37
C ARG A 195 8.00 0.87 -11.99
N ALA A 196 6.82 0.34 -11.64
CA ALA A 196 6.61 -0.39 -10.40
C ALA A 196 7.59 -1.56 -10.25
N VAL A 197 7.67 -2.42 -11.27
CA VAL A 197 8.63 -3.54 -11.31
C VAL A 197 10.07 -3.04 -11.16
N ARG A 198 10.44 -1.96 -11.86
CA ARG A 198 11.81 -1.40 -11.76
C ARG A 198 12.13 -0.81 -10.38
N HIS A 199 11.13 -0.31 -9.65
CA HIS A 199 11.32 0.14 -8.26
C HIS A 199 11.54 -1.05 -7.34
N LEU A 200 10.75 -2.12 -7.49
CA LEU A 200 10.87 -3.37 -6.74
C LEU A 200 12.27 -4.01 -6.94
N GLU A 201 12.73 -4.13 -8.18
CA GLU A 201 14.07 -4.65 -8.52
C GLU A 201 15.23 -3.85 -7.88
N LYS A 202 14.98 -2.59 -7.51
CA LYS A 202 15.96 -1.73 -6.83
C LYS A 202 15.86 -1.82 -5.31
N GLY A 203 15.10 -2.77 -4.78
CA GLY A 203 14.86 -2.93 -3.34
C GLY A 203 13.98 -1.85 -2.72
N ARG A 204 13.21 -1.10 -3.54
CA ARG A 204 12.27 -0.09 -3.02
C ARG A 204 10.94 -0.75 -2.74
N VAL A 205 10.30 -0.34 -1.66
CA VAL A 205 8.92 -0.72 -1.38
C VAL A 205 7.99 0.12 -2.25
N VAL A 206 7.06 -0.52 -2.97
CA VAL A 206 6.07 0.19 -3.80
C VAL A 206 4.71 0.13 -3.11
N ILE A 207 4.11 1.29 -2.87
CA ILE A 207 2.78 1.41 -2.25
C ILE A 207 1.79 1.82 -3.34
N PHE A 208 0.82 0.96 -3.65
CA PHE A 208 -0.26 1.24 -4.59
C PHE A 208 -1.45 1.84 -3.87
N ALA A 209 -1.97 2.93 -4.44
CA ALA A 209 -3.13 3.65 -3.94
C ALA A 209 -4.12 3.99 -5.06
N ALA A 210 -5.28 4.50 -4.66
CA ALA A 210 -6.47 4.71 -5.50
C ALA A 210 -7.04 3.41 -6.11
N GLY A 211 -6.82 2.27 -5.46
CA GLY A 211 -7.40 0.98 -5.86
C GLY A 211 -7.14 0.61 -7.33
N THR A 212 -8.19 0.21 -8.03
CA THR A 212 -8.15 -0.06 -9.48
C THR A 212 -8.25 1.23 -10.32
N GLY A 213 -8.61 2.35 -9.70
CA GLY A 213 -8.99 3.60 -10.37
C GLY A 213 -10.43 3.60 -10.89
N ASN A 214 -11.19 2.54 -10.67
CA ASN A 214 -12.57 2.41 -11.13
C ASN A 214 -13.51 2.20 -9.94
N PRO A 215 -14.67 2.88 -9.90
CA PRO A 215 -15.73 2.57 -8.94
C PRO A 215 -16.20 1.10 -9.03
N PHE A 216 -16.96 0.65 -8.03
CA PHE A 216 -17.52 -0.71 -7.89
C PHE A 216 -16.52 -1.83 -7.59
N PHE A 217 -15.22 -1.53 -7.53
CA PHE A 217 -14.19 -2.50 -7.17
C PHE A 217 -13.69 -2.31 -5.73
N THR A 218 -13.34 -3.41 -5.07
CA THR A 218 -12.78 -3.35 -3.72
C THR A 218 -11.25 -3.18 -3.76
N THR A 219 -10.68 -2.90 -2.60
CA THR A 219 -9.22 -2.90 -2.41
C THR A 219 -8.61 -4.30 -2.51
N ASP A 220 -9.41 -5.35 -2.28
CA ASP A 220 -8.96 -6.74 -2.46
C ASP A 220 -8.85 -7.06 -3.96
N THR A 221 -9.80 -6.60 -4.79
CA THR A 221 -9.66 -6.68 -6.25
C THR A 221 -8.43 -5.92 -6.75
N ALA A 222 -8.17 -4.73 -6.21
CA ALA A 222 -6.97 -3.96 -6.54
C ALA A 222 -5.67 -4.70 -6.13
N ALA A 223 -5.67 -5.37 -4.98
CA ALA A 223 -4.55 -6.19 -4.53
C ALA A 223 -4.28 -7.37 -5.46
N ALA A 224 -5.31 -8.13 -5.83
CA ALA A 224 -5.20 -9.22 -6.79
C ALA A 224 -4.69 -8.72 -8.16
N LEU A 225 -5.24 -7.62 -8.67
CA LEU A 225 -4.83 -7.02 -9.94
C LEU A 225 -3.36 -6.58 -9.93
N ARG A 226 -2.96 -5.80 -8.93
CA ARG A 226 -1.57 -5.32 -8.84
C ARG A 226 -0.60 -6.47 -8.63
N CYS A 227 -1.00 -7.51 -7.89
CA CYS A 227 -0.19 -8.71 -7.67
C CYS A 227 0.09 -9.42 -9.00
N ALA A 228 -0.94 -9.63 -9.82
CA ALA A 228 -0.81 -10.22 -11.14
C ALA A 228 0.07 -9.35 -12.06
N GLU A 229 -0.17 -8.04 -12.12
CA GLU A 229 0.58 -7.14 -13.00
C GLU A 229 2.08 -7.09 -12.65
N ILE A 230 2.44 -7.05 -11.36
CA ILE A 230 3.85 -7.03 -10.96
C ILE A 230 4.46 -8.44 -10.89
N ASN A 231 3.73 -9.50 -11.24
CA ASN A 231 4.17 -10.88 -11.09
C ASN A 231 4.62 -11.21 -9.64
N ALA A 232 3.90 -10.71 -8.64
CA ALA A 232 4.11 -11.12 -7.26
C ALA A 232 3.58 -12.55 -7.07
N GLN A 233 4.25 -13.32 -6.22
CA GLN A 233 4.01 -14.75 -6.04
C GLN A 233 2.91 -15.05 -5.02
N VAL A 234 2.43 -14.05 -4.29
CA VAL A 234 1.42 -14.22 -3.24
C VAL A 234 0.77 -12.88 -2.88
N VAL A 235 -0.53 -12.91 -2.61
CA VAL A 235 -1.25 -11.83 -1.91
C VAL A 235 -1.27 -12.14 -0.41
N LEU A 236 -0.61 -11.31 0.39
CA LEU A 236 -0.61 -11.40 1.85
C LEU A 236 -1.69 -10.45 2.38
N LYS A 237 -2.86 -10.98 2.73
CA LYS A 237 -3.99 -10.20 3.24
C LYS A 237 -3.91 -10.09 4.76
N ALA A 238 -3.46 -8.93 5.23
CA ALA A 238 -3.37 -8.61 6.65
C ALA A 238 -4.75 -8.21 7.19
N THR A 239 -5.21 -8.88 8.24
CA THR A 239 -6.53 -8.68 8.86
C THR A 239 -6.45 -8.62 10.39
N ASN A 240 -7.57 -8.37 11.06
CA ASN A 240 -7.65 -8.35 12.53
C ASN A 240 -8.01 -9.73 13.14
N VAL A 241 -8.11 -10.78 12.32
CA VAL A 241 -8.41 -12.15 12.73
C VAL A 241 -7.27 -13.08 12.31
N ASP A 242 -7.17 -14.25 12.93
CA ASP A 242 -6.03 -15.17 12.75
C ASP A 242 -5.93 -15.79 11.36
N GLY A 243 -7.04 -15.85 10.63
CA GLY A 243 -7.12 -16.33 9.26
C GLY A 243 -8.59 -16.52 8.89
N VAL A 244 -8.87 -17.53 8.08
CA VAL A 244 -10.22 -17.92 7.67
C VAL A 244 -10.73 -19.00 8.62
N TYR A 245 -11.92 -18.79 9.16
CA TYR A 245 -12.60 -19.74 10.04
C TYR A 245 -13.74 -20.43 9.28
N ASP A 246 -14.16 -21.60 9.75
CA ASP A 246 -15.35 -22.29 9.24
C ASP A 246 -16.68 -21.63 9.63
N ASP A 247 -16.66 -20.78 10.65
CA ASP A 247 -17.77 -19.93 11.11
C ASP A 247 -17.22 -18.62 11.72
N ASP A 248 -18.05 -17.62 11.98
CA ASP A 248 -17.60 -16.35 12.57
C ASP A 248 -17.14 -16.56 14.02
N PRO A 249 -15.84 -16.39 14.34
CA PRO A 249 -15.30 -16.61 15.68
C PRO A 249 -15.80 -15.59 16.71
N ARG A 250 -16.44 -14.50 16.28
CA ARG A 250 -17.04 -13.50 17.19
C ARG A 250 -18.39 -13.94 17.73
N SER A 251 -19.15 -14.71 16.95
CA SER A 251 -20.47 -15.22 17.34
C SER A 251 -20.44 -16.69 17.75
N ASN A 252 -19.52 -17.48 17.21
CA ASN A 252 -19.38 -18.90 17.50
C ASN A 252 -18.03 -19.21 18.16
N PRO A 253 -17.99 -19.53 19.47
CA PRO A 253 -16.73 -19.87 20.16
C PRO A 253 -16.12 -21.20 19.70
N ASN A 254 -16.88 -22.04 18.98
CA ASN A 254 -16.40 -23.30 18.41
C ASN A 254 -15.83 -23.16 17.00
N ALA A 255 -15.79 -21.94 16.44
CA ALA A 255 -15.23 -21.67 15.12
C ALA A 255 -13.77 -22.12 15.06
N ARG A 256 -13.43 -22.88 14.01
CA ARG A 256 -12.10 -23.48 13.81
C ARG A 256 -11.37 -22.75 12.70
N LEU A 257 -10.11 -22.44 12.98
CA LEU A 257 -9.22 -21.87 11.97
C LEU A 257 -8.91 -22.94 10.91
N LEU A 258 -9.12 -22.58 9.65
CA LEU A 258 -8.80 -23.41 8.50
C LEU A 258 -7.39 -23.05 8.05
N GLU A 259 -6.44 -23.97 8.11
CA GLU A 259 -5.03 -23.66 7.80
C GLU A 259 -4.75 -23.60 6.30
N ASP A 260 -5.39 -24.47 5.52
CA ASP A 260 -5.21 -24.60 4.08
C ASP A 260 -6.58 -24.73 3.40
N LEU A 261 -6.78 -24.01 2.31
CA LEU A 261 -8.01 -24.02 1.53
C LEU A 261 -7.72 -24.00 0.03
N THR A 262 -8.58 -24.66 -0.73
CA THR A 262 -8.64 -24.46 -2.18
C THR A 262 -9.57 -23.29 -2.53
N TYR A 263 -9.37 -22.68 -3.70
CA TYR A 263 -10.30 -21.64 -4.20
C TYR A 263 -11.73 -22.16 -4.36
N GLN A 264 -11.88 -23.44 -4.72
CA GLN A 264 -13.18 -24.09 -4.82
C GLN A 264 -13.86 -24.18 -3.46
N GLU A 265 -13.14 -24.51 -2.39
CA GLU A 265 -13.71 -24.53 -1.03
C GLU A 265 -14.11 -23.16 -0.53
N VAL A 266 -13.33 -22.12 -0.82
CA VAL A 266 -13.70 -20.74 -0.47
C VAL A 266 -15.04 -20.37 -1.12
N THR A 267 -15.24 -20.75 -2.38
CA THR A 267 -16.46 -20.46 -3.13
C THR A 267 -17.64 -21.34 -2.69
N SER A 268 -17.43 -22.65 -2.48
CA SER A 268 -18.50 -23.59 -2.17
C SER A 268 -19.02 -23.49 -0.74
N LYS A 269 -18.16 -23.08 0.20
CA LYS A 269 -18.50 -22.85 1.61
C LYS A 269 -18.88 -21.39 1.90
N ASP A 270 -18.94 -20.53 0.88
CA ASP A 270 -19.24 -19.10 0.99
C ASP A 270 -18.39 -18.38 2.04
N LEU A 271 -17.09 -18.69 2.08
CA LEU A 271 -16.18 -18.14 3.08
C LEU A 271 -15.85 -16.68 2.73
N SER A 272 -16.17 -15.77 3.64
CA SER A 272 -15.97 -14.33 3.50
C SER A 272 -14.49 -13.92 3.60
N VAL A 273 -13.68 -14.24 2.57
CA VAL A 273 -12.25 -13.96 2.53
C VAL A 273 -11.93 -12.64 1.82
N MET A 274 -12.41 -12.52 0.59
CA MET A 274 -12.29 -11.36 -0.33
C MET A 274 -13.56 -11.34 -1.20
N ASP A 275 -13.77 -10.27 -1.97
CA ASP A 275 -14.81 -10.30 -2.99
C ASP A 275 -14.52 -11.36 -4.05
N MET A 276 -15.58 -11.86 -4.69
CA MET A 276 -15.48 -12.93 -5.69
C MET A 276 -14.60 -12.53 -6.88
N THR A 277 -14.58 -11.26 -7.28
CA THR A 277 -13.74 -10.80 -8.40
C THR A 277 -12.26 -10.94 -8.05
N ALA A 278 -11.85 -10.59 -6.83
CA ALA A 278 -10.48 -10.81 -6.34
C ALA A 278 -10.11 -12.30 -6.26
N ILE A 279 -11.04 -13.14 -5.77
CA ILE A 279 -10.84 -14.60 -5.70
C ILE A 279 -10.62 -15.19 -7.09
N THR A 280 -11.53 -14.92 -8.04
CA THR A 280 -11.41 -15.40 -9.42
C THR A 280 -10.11 -14.91 -10.06
N LEU A 281 -9.75 -13.64 -9.88
CA LEU A 281 -8.52 -13.09 -10.46
C LEU A 281 -7.27 -13.77 -9.91
N CYS A 282 -7.21 -14.04 -8.61
CA CYS A 282 -6.10 -14.80 -8.01
C CYS A 282 -6.07 -16.25 -8.50
N GLN A 283 -7.23 -16.92 -8.61
CA GLN A 283 -7.34 -18.29 -9.08
C GLN A 283 -6.86 -18.44 -10.53
N GLU A 284 -7.35 -17.59 -11.44
CA GLU A 284 -6.99 -17.64 -12.87
C GLU A 284 -5.50 -17.39 -13.11
N ASN A 285 -4.85 -16.61 -12.23
CA ASN A 285 -3.42 -16.30 -12.31
C ASN A 285 -2.55 -17.21 -11.44
N ASN A 286 -3.12 -18.24 -10.81
CA ASN A 286 -2.43 -19.15 -9.87
C ASN A 286 -1.67 -18.40 -8.75
N ILE A 287 -2.22 -17.28 -8.30
CA ILE A 287 -1.65 -16.47 -7.22
C ILE A 287 -2.22 -16.99 -5.91
N PRO A 288 -1.45 -17.56 -4.99
CA PRO A 288 -1.95 -17.93 -3.67
C PRO A 288 -2.28 -16.70 -2.81
N VAL A 289 -3.17 -16.87 -1.85
CA VAL A 289 -3.54 -15.84 -0.87
C VAL A 289 -3.22 -16.35 0.52
N VAL A 290 -2.55 -15.55 1.34
CA VAL A 290 -2.31 -15.83 2.76
C VAL A 290 -3.08 -14.82 3.59
N VAL A 291 -4.02 -15.29 4.40
CA VAL A 291 -4.83 -14.46 5.31
C VAL A 291 -4.30 -14.62 6.71
N PHE A 292 -3.91 -13.52 7.37
CA PHE A 292 -3.30 -13.60 8.69
C PHE A 292 -3.62 -12.37 9.55
N ASN A 293 -3.38 -12.50 10.86
CA ASN A 293 -3.56 -11.43 11.83
C ASN A 293 -2.36 -10.48 11.86
N LEU A 294 -2.58 -9.20 11.61
CA LEU A 294 -1.55 -8.16 11.66
C LEU A 294 -1.22 -7.70 13.08
N SER A 295 -2.11 -7.89 14.05
CA SER A 295 -1.91 -7.47 15.44
C SER A 295 -0.93 -8.37 16.19
N LYS A 296 -0.61 -9.56 15.64
CA LYS A 296 0.39 -10.47 16.19
C LYS A 296 1.79 -10.05 15.73
N PRO A 297 2.68 -9.57 16.63
CA PRO A 297 3.99 -9.08 16.24
C PRO A 297 4.82 -10.12 15.48
N GLY A 298 5.43 -9.70 14.39
CA GLY A 298 6.27 -10.52 13.53
C GLY A 298 5.51 -11.31 12.46
N ASN A 299 4.18 -11.33 12.48
CA ASN A 299 3.41 -12.07 11.49
C ASN A 299 3.60 -11.55 10.05
N ILE A 300 3.77 -10.23 9.86
CA ILE A 300 4.01 -9.67 8.53
C ILE A 300 5.36 -10.18 8.02
N ALA A 301 6.40 -10.13 8.84
CA ALA A 301 7.72 -10.63 8.47
C ALA A 301 7.69 -12.15 8.17
N LYS A 302 6.99 -12.94 8.97
CA LYS A 302 6.80 -14.39 8.75
C LYS A 302 6.05 -14.68 7.45
N ALA A 303 4.94 -13.97 7.21
CA ALA A 303 4.14 -14.09 5.98
C ALA A 303 4.97 -13.79 4.73
N ILE A 304 5.78 -12.70 4.78
CA ILE A 304 6.64 -12.28 3.67
C ILE A 304 7.76 -13.29 3.39
N LYS A 305 8.34 -13.91 4.43
CA LYS A 305 9.31 -15.00 4.28
C LYS A 305 8.67 -16.31 3.79
N GLY A 306 7.34 -16.42 3.88
CA GLY A 306 6.55 -17.60 3.52
C GLY A 306 6.51 -18.69 4.58
N GLU A 307 6.76 -18.32 5.85
CA GLU A 307 6.48 -19.16 7.00
C GLU A 307 4.96 -19.36 7.18
N LYS A 308 4.57 -20.44 7.86
CA LYS A 308 3.16 -20.76 8.09
C LYS A 308 2.54 -19.77 9.08
N VAL A 309 1.63 -18.93 8.60
CA VAL A 309 0.81 -18.02 9.39
C VAL A 309 -0.61 -17.98 8.84
N GLY A 310 -1.60 -18.03 9.74
CA GLY A 310 -3.02 -17.98 9.38
C GLY A 310 -3.43 -19.05 8.38
N THR A 311 -4.10 -18.63 7.31
CA THR A 311 -4.69 -19.52 6.29
C THR A 311 -4.04 -19.30 4.93
N LEU A 312 -3.61 -20.37 4.28
CA LEU A 312 -3.16 -20.38 2.88
C LEU A 312 -4.31 -20.81 1.96
N ILE A 313 -4.53 -20.08 0.87
CA ILE A 313 -5.55 -20.37 -0.13
C ILE A 313 -4.88 -20.57 -1.49
N GLY A 314 -5.21 -21.67 -2.16
CA GLY A 314 -4.81 -21.95 -3.55
C GLY A 314 -3.34 -22.30 -3.77
N GLY A 315 -2.51 -22.30 -2.73
CA GLY A 315 -1.13 -22.77 -2.82
C GLY A 315 -1.09 -24.29 -2.97
N THR A 316 -0.20 -24.82 -3.82
CA THR A 316 0.07 -26.26 -3.83
C THR A 316 0.67 -26.65 -2.49
N CYS A 317 -0.06 -27.43 -1.69
CA CYS A 317 0.53 -28.23 -0.63
C CYS A 317 1.53 -29.18 -1.30
N ASN A 318 2.82 -28.98 -1.07
CA ASN A 318 3.76 -30.09 -1.16
C ASN A 318 3.51 -30.99 0.05
N SER A 319 2.34 -31.63 0.10
CA SER A 319 2.22 -32.89 0.82
C SER A 319 3.03 -33.88 -0.02
N THR A 320 4.10 -34.39 0.58
CA THR A 320 4.90 -35.47 0.05
C THR A 320 4.00 -36.67 -0.18
N VAL A 321 3.36 -36.74 -1.35
CA VAL A 321 2.85 -38.00 -1.88
C VAL A 321 4.09 -38.78 -2.26
N ALA A 322 4.51 -39.64 -1.33
CA ALA A 322 5.48 -40.68 -1.62
C ALA A 322 5.06 -41.35 -2.93
N ARG A 323 5.92 -41.24 -3.94
CA ARG A 323 5.85 -42.11 -5.11
C ARG A 323 6.16 -43.52 -4.59
N THR A 324 5.12 -44.34 -4.47
CA THR A 324 5.21 -45.80 -4.53
C THR A 324 4.68 -46.25 -5.87
#